data_AF-A0A4R0EX64-F1
#
_entry.id   AF-A0A4R0EX64-F1
#
_cell.length_a   1.000
_cell.length_b   1.000
_cell.length_c   1.000
_cell.angle_alpha   90.00
_cell.angle_beta   90.00
_cell.angle_gamma   90.00
#
_symmetry.space_group_name_H-M   'P 1'
#
loop_
_entity.id
_entity.type
_entity.pdbx_description
1 polymer ?
#
loop_
_entity_poly.entity_id
_entity_poly.type
_entity_poly.pdbx_seq_one_letter_code
_entity_poly.pdbx_strand_id
1 'polypeptide(L)' 'MSDLNLEFLDQTIDKYEAKGKKIKKIRIGYKLYAKFMADQKFADEVINSALDPDKRSYRGIRVKITHDDYELTFLMKN' A
#
# COMPACT_ATOMS: atom_id res chain seq x y z
N MET A 1 4.44 -16.83 -11.18
CA MET A 1 3.33 -16.21 -10.42
C MET A 1 3.87 -14.90 -9.87
N SER A 2 3.18 -13.77 -10.00
CA SER A 2 3.76 -12.50 -9.54
C SER A 2 3.84 -12.47 -8.01
N ASP A 3 5.05 -12.46 -7.46
CA ASP A 3 5.34 -12.47 -6.01
C ASP A 3 4.80 -11.24 -5.25
N LEU A 4 4.19 -10.29 -5.98
CA LEU A 4 3.54 -9.11 -5.44
C LEU A 4 2.09 -9.44 -5.05
N ASN A 5 1.88 -9.80 -3.78
CA ASN A 5 0.58 -10.03 -3.15
C ASN A 5 0.46 -9.21 -1.84
N LEU A 6 -0.71 -9.28 -1.18
CA LEU A 6 -0.96 -8.52 0.04
C LEU A 6 -0.05 -8.97 1.20
N GLU A 7 0.26 -10.26 1.28
CA GLU A 7 1.19 -10.78 2.28
C GLU A 7 2.60 -10.19 2.12
N PHE A 8 3.10 -10.08 0.89
CA PHE A 8 4.37 -9.43 0.59
C PHE A 8 4.36 -7.95 1.01
N LEU A 9 3.26 -7.24 0.77
CA LEU A 9 3.09 -5.86 1.24
C LEU A 9 3.17 -5.78 2.76
N ASP A 10 2.38 -6.59 3.47
CA ASP A 10 2.33 -6.62 4.94
C ASP A 10 3.70 -6.96 5.53
N GLN A 11 4.35 -8.03 5.05
CA GLN A 11 5.70 -8.41 5.49
C GLN A 11 6.73 -7.32 5.21
N THR A 12 6.58 -6.55 4.13
CA THR A 12 7.50 -5.46 3.81
C THR A 12 7.31 -4.29 4.76
N ILE A 13 6.07 -3.92 5.08
CA ILE A 13 5.76 -2.89 6.08
C ILE A 13 6.34 -3.30 7.44
N ASP A 14 6.10 -4.53 7.88
CA ASP A 14 6.60 -5.05 9.16
C ASP A 14 8.13 -4.99 9.24
N LYS A 15 8.83 -5.35 8.16
CA LYS A 15 10.30 -5.27 8.07
C LYS A 15 10.83 -3.84 8.20
N TYR A 16 10.11 -2.85 7.67
CA TYR A 16 10.52 -1.45 7.82
C TYR A 16 10.23 -0.93 9.24
N GLU A 17 9.06 -1.22 9.78
CA GLU A 17 8.68 -0.85 11.14
C GLU A 17 9.63 -1.44 12.20
N ALA A 18 9.99 -2.72 12.06
CA ALA A 18 10.95 -3.39 12.93
C ALA A 18 12.36 -2.77 12.89
N LYS A 19 12.72 -2.11 11.78
CA LYS A 19 13.98 -1.38 11.62
C LYS A 19 13.89 0.09 12.07
N GLY A 20 12.76 0.51 12.64
CA GLY A 20 12.49 1.90 13.01
C GLY A 20 12.33 2.85 11.80
N LYS A 21 12.22 2.32 10.58
CA LYS A 21 12.09 3.12 9.36
C LYS A 21 10.61 3.42 9.13
N LYS A 22 10.24 4.70 9.22
CA LYS A 22 8.86 5.13 8.98
C LYS A 22 8.59 5.34 7.50
N ILE A 23 7.69 4.55 6.94
CA ILE A 23 7.19 4.75 5.58
C ILE A 23 6.26 5.98 5.58
N LYS A 24 6.49 6.90 4.66
CA LYS A 24 5.65 8.08 4.44
C LYS A 24 4.48 7.77 3.51
N LYS A 25 4.76 7.01 2.45
CA LYS A 25 3.82 6.76 1.35
C LYS A 25 4.18 5.47 0.61
N ILE A 26 3.17 4.70 0.23
CA ILE A 26 3.30 3.54 -0.66
C ILE A 26 2.77 3.97 -2.03
N ARG A 27 3.58 3.84 -3.07
CA ARG A 27 3.14 3.97 -4.47
C ARG A 27 2.75 2.59 -4.99
N ILE A 28 1.56 2.48 -5.52
CA ILE A 28 0.99 1.23 -6.03
C ILE A 28 0.51 1.44 -7.46
N GLY A 29 0.99 0.63 -8.39
CA GLY A 29 0.52 0.63 -9.77
C GLY A 29 -0.96 0.25 -9.87
N TYR A 30 -1.69 0.77 -10.85
CA TYR A 30 -3.15 0.62 -10.90
C TYR A 30 -3.62 -0.85 -11.01
N LYS A 31 -2.92 -1.73 -11.74
CA LYS A 31 -3.28 -3.16 -11.79
C LYS A 31 -2.98 -3.86 -10.47
N LEU A 32 -1.86 -3.53 -9.83
CA LEU A 32 -1.53 -4.08 -8.51
C LEU A 32 -2.51 -3.59 -7.42
N TYR A 33 -2.91 -2.32 -7.49
CA TYR A 33 -3.92 -1.77 -6.59
C TYR A 33 -5.26 -2.48 -6.76
N ALA A 34 -5.71 -2.70 -8.00
CA ALA A 34 -6.93 -3.48 -8.26
C ALA A 34 -6.81 -4.92 -7.72
N LYS A 35 -5.63 -5.56 -7.84
CA LYS A 35 -5.35 -6.87 -7.25
C LYS A 35 -5.47 -6.84 -5.72
N PHE A 36 -4.96 -5.81 -5.04
CA PHE A 36 -5.10 -5.67 -3.59
C PHE A 36 -6.52 -5.34 -3.16
N MET A 37 -7.27 -4.55 -3.93
CA MET A 37 -8.69 -4.24 -3.66
C MET A 37 -9.61 -5.44 -3.78
N ALA A 38 -9.18 -6.54 -4.41
CA ALA A 38 -9.91 -7.81 -4.40
C ALA A 38 -9.83 -8.54 -3.05
N ASP A 39 -8.88 -8.15 -2.18
CA ASP A 39 -8.81 -8.61 -0.80
C ASP A 39 -9.66 -7.72 0.11
N GLN A 40 -10.58 -8.33 0.85
CA GLN A 40 -11.55 -7.61 1.67
C GLN A 40 -10.88 -6.79 2.79
N LYS A 41 -9.84 -7.31 3.43
CA LYS A 41 -9.14 -6.61 4.52
C LYS A 41 -8.51 -5.32 3.99
N PHE A 42 -7.80 -5.42 2.87
CA PHE A 42 -7.17 -4.25 2.25
C PHE A 42 -8.21 -3.24 1.78
N ALA A 43 -9.26 -3.70 1.09
CA ALA A 43 -10.31 -2.84 0.56
C ALA A 43 -11.03 -2.07 1.69
N ASP A 44 -11.44 -2.77 2.75
CA ASP A 44 -12.15 -2.16 3.87
C ASP A 44 -11.30 -1.11 4.58
N GLU A 45 -10.02 -1.40 4.83
CA GLU A 45 -9.14 -0.46 5.49
C GLU A 45 -8.88 0.79 4.63
N VAL A 46 -8.59 0.60 3.34
CA VAL A 46 -8.33 1.70 2.42
C VAL A 46 -9.58 2.57 2.21
N ILE A 47 -10.74 1.98 1.96
CA ILE A 47 -11.99 2.73 1.72
C ILE A 47 -12.40 3.52 2.97
N ASN A 48 -12.28 2.92 4.15
CA ASN A 48 -12.73 3.55 5.40
C ASN A 48 -11.69 4.51 6.01
N SER A 49 -10.45 4.53 5.50
CA SER A 49 -9.41 5.42 6.03
C SER A 49 -9.64 6.92 5.76
N ALA A 50 -10.32 7.26 4.66
CA ALA A 50 -10.66 8.63 4.30
C ALA A 50 -11.78 8.71 3.26
N LEU A 51 -12.64 9.73 3.38
CA LEU A 51 -13.65 10.07 2.37
C LEU A 51 -13.00 10.47 1.04
N ASP A 52 -11.92 11.25 1.12
CA ASP A 52 -11.12 11.71 -0.02
C ASP A 52 -10.20 10.57 -0.52
N PRO A 53 -10.39 10.07 -1.76
CA PRO A 53 -9.60 8.99 -2.31
C PRO A 53 -8.09 9.23 -2.28
N ASP A 54 -7.65 10.48 -2.47
CA ASP A 54 -6.22 10.83 -2.52
C ASP A 54 -5.55 10.84 -1.14
N LYS A 55 -6.35 10.79 -0.08
CA LYS A 55 -5.90 10.75 1.32
C LYS A 55 -5.99 9.38 1.95
N ARG A 56 -6.50 8.38 1.24
CA ARG A 56 -6.64 7.02 1.76
C ARG A 56 -5.30 6.41 2.14
N SER A 57 -5.35 5.55 3.15
CA SER A 57 -4.20 4.88 3.73
C SER A 57 -4.49 3.42 4.00
N TYR A 58 -3.43 2.61 3.94
CA TYR A 58 -3.43 1.24 4.43
C TYR A 58 -2.41 1.16 5.56
N ARG A 59 -2.78 0.57 6.69
CA ARG A 59 -2.01 0.53 7.94
C ARG A 59 -1.54 1.91 8.41
N GLY A 60 -2.38 2.93 8.21
CA GLY A 60 -2.06 4.33 8.50
C GLY A 60 -1.00 4.96 7.58
N ILE A 61 -0.55 4.26 6.53
CA ILE A 61 0.41 4.74 5.53
C ILE A 61 -0.35 5.17 4.28
N ARG A 62 -0.11 6.41 3.81
CA ARG A 62 -0.80 6.94 2.62
C ARG A 62 -0.52 6.06 1.39
N VAL A 63 -1.58 5.66 0.70
CA VAL A 63 -1.49 4.95 -0.58
C VAL A 63 -1.61 5.96 -1.72
N LYS A 64 -0.74 5.86 -2.71
CA LYS A 64 -0.81 6.64 -3.95
C LYS A 64 -0.87 5.69 -5.13
N ILE A 65 -1.98 5.74 -5.86
CA ILE A 65 -2.14 4.99 -7.11
C ILE A 65 -1.31 5.66 -8.21
N THR A 66 -0.66 4.87 -9.06
CA THR A 66 0.19 5.35 -10.16
C THR A 66 -0.26 4.72 -11.47
N HIS A 67 0.15 5.33 -12.59
CA HIS A 67 -0.17 4.83 -13.94
C HIS A 67 0.66 3.61 -14.34
N ASP A 68 1.67 3.24 -13.56
CA ASP A 68 2.46 2.03 -13.75
C ASP A 68 1.58 0.80 -13.48
N ASP A 69 1.78 -0.30 -14.21
CA ASP A 69 0.92 -1.48 -14.07
C ASP A 69 1.06 -2.12 -12.67
N TYR A 70 2.30 -2.43 -12.26
CA TYR A 70 2.60 -3.22 -11.07
C TYR A 70 3.65 -2.58 -10.15
N GLU A 71 3.76 -1.25 -10.15
CA GLU A 71 4.66 -0.58 -9.22
C GLU A 71 4.32 -0.92 -7.76
N LEU A 72 5.34 -1.20 -6.96
CA LEU A 72 5.25 -1.21 -5.51
C LEU A 72 6.50 -0.54 -4.92
N THR A 73 6.40 0.74 -4.59
CA THR A 73 7.52 1.54 -4.09
C THR A 73 7.20 2.15 -2.73
N PHE A 74 8.16 2.13 -1.81
CA PHE A 74 8.02 2.69 -0.47
C PHE A 74 8.85 3.98 -0.34
N LEU A 75 8.18 5.11 -0.12
CA LEU A 75 8.83 6.38 0.14
C LEU A 75 8.97 6.56 1.65
N MET A 76 10.20 6.71 2.14
CA MET A 76 10.49 6.87 3.56
C MET A 76 10.26 8.33 4.02
N LYS A 77 10.01 8.51 5.32
CA LYS A 77 10.17 9.84 5.95
C LYS A 77 11.67 10.14 6.06
N ASN A 78 12.07 11.35 5.66
CA ASN A 78 13.40 11.88 5.96
C ASN A 78 13.52 12.18 7.46
#